data_AF-A0A8I1V0E9-F1
#
_entry.id   AF-A0A8I1V0E9-F1
#
_cell.length_a   1.000
_cell.length_b   1.000
_cell.length_c   1.000
_cell.angle_alpha   90.00
_cell.angle_beta   90.00
_cell.angle_gamma   90.00
#
_symmetry.space_group_name_H-M   'P 1'
#
loop_
_entity.id
_entity.type
_entity.pdbx_description
1 polymer ?
#
loop_
_entity_poly.entity_id
_entity_poly.type
_entity_poly.pdbx_seq_one_letter_code
_entity_poly.pdbx_strand_id
1 'polypeptide(L)'
;MTSSHAPTPRCQWFSTLAKALDPRSGRWLAVLLLGVVLSHGRRTLSRWIRAAGLSNQYRRCYATAAAAGRRTEGLATRLLLGVLKPLVADTPRVVLALDDTPTPRYGPKVRGAGVHHNPAPGPTGSSFLYGHVWVVLGLLAAHPLGGIVALP
;
A
#
# COMPACT_ATOMS: atom_id res chain seq x y z
N MET A 1 9.90 -13.09 -39.57
CA MET A 1 9.25 -13.64 -38.36
C MET A 1 9.64 -12.78 -37.18
N THR A 2 8.83 -11.79 -36.85
CA THR A 2 9.03 -10.90 -35.70
C THR A 2 8.52 -11.61 -34.46
N SER A 3 9.41 -12.06 -33.57
CA SER A 3 9.01 -12.64 -32.29
C SER A 3 8.47 -11.51 -31.40
N SER A 4 7.15 -11.39 -31.31
CA SER A 4 6.47 -10.62 -30.28
C SER A 4 6.67 -11.31 -28.93
N HIS A 5 7.75 -10.98 -28.23
CA HIS A 5 7.85 -11.28 -26.80
C HIS A 5 6.83 -10.41 -26.06
N ALA A 6 5.66 -10.96 -25.76
CA ALA A 6 4.81 -10.40 -24.73
C ALA A 6 5.63 -10.35 -23.42
N PRO A 7 5.74 -9.20 -22.74
CA PRO A 7 6.46 -9.14 -21.49
C PRO A 7 5.77 -10.08 -20.52
N THR A 8 6.44 -11.13 -20.09
CA THR A 8 5.93 -12.00 -19.03
C THR A 8 5.69 -11.09 -17.83
N PRO A 9 4.45 -10.94 -17.31
CA PRO A 9 4.22 -10.18 -16.10
C PRO A 9 4.70 -11.06 -14.94
N ARG A 10 6.02 -11.20 -14.80
CA ARG A 10 6.62 -11.58 -13.53
C ARG A 10 6.13 -10.51 -12.58
N CYS A 11 5.67 -10.88 -11.39
CA CYS A 11 5.28 -9.93 -10.36
C CYS A 11 6.52 -9.13 -9.87
N GLN A 12 7.05 -8.26 -10.73
CA GLN A 12 8.29 -7.51 -10.54
C GLN A 12 8.19 -6.62 -9.31
N TRP A 13 6.98 -6.11 -9.04
CA TRP A 13 6.65 -5.28 -7.90
C TRP A 13 6.95 -5.95 -6.57
N PHE A 14 6.49 -7.19 -6.36
CA PHE A 14 6.77 -7.90 -5.11
C PHE A 14 8.26 -8.14 -4.91
N SER A 15 8.99 -8.47 -5.98
CA SER A 15 10.45 -8.61 -5.92
C SER A 15 11.16 -7.28 -5.64
N THR A 16 10.71 -6.18 -6.23
CA THR A 16 11.25 -4.83 -5.99
C THR A 16 11.02 -4.38 -4.55
N LEU A 17 9.84 -4.64 -3.99
CA LEU A 17 9.53 -4.37 -2.59
C LEU A 17 10.33 -5.27 -1.65
N ALA A 18 10.46 -6.55 -1.97
CA ALA A 18 11.25 -7.50 -1.18
C ALA A 18 12.72 -7.06 -1.03
N LYS A 19 13.29 -6.39 -2.05
CA LYS A 19 14.67 -5.82 -1.99
C LYS A 19 14.84 -4.71 -0.95
N ALA A 20 13.77 -4.13 -0.41
CA ALA A 20 13.85 -3.17 0.69
C ALA A 20 14.15 -3.86 2.04
N LEU A 21 13.89 -5.18 2.12
CA LEU A 21 14.08 -5.99 3.31
C LEU A 21 15.32 -6.88 3.18
N ASP A 22 15.74 -7.46 4.30
CA ASP A 22 16.72 -8.53 4.27
C ASP A 22 16.19 -9.73 3.47
N PRO A 23 17.05 -10.53 2.82
CA PRO A 23 16.61 -11.65 1.98
C PRO A 23 15.72 -12.68 2.70
N ARG A 24 15.91 -12.87 4.01
CA ARG A 24 15.13 -13.85 4.78
C ARG A 24 13.71 -13.38 4.97
N SER A 25 13.47 -12.09 5.19
CA SER A 25 12.16 -11.46 5.31
C SER A 25 11.52 -11.16 3.95
N GLY A 26 12.30 -10.70 2.97
CA GLY A 26 11.82 -10.29 1.65
C GLY A 26 11.04 -11.39 0.92
N ARG A 27 11.49 -12.64 1.00
CA ARG A 27 10.77 -13.79 0.39
C ARG A 27 9.37 -14.01 0.97
N TRP A 28 9.19 -13.76 2.27
CA TRP A 28 7.89 -13.92 2.94
C TRP A 28 6.97 -12.74 2.67
N LEU A 29 7.53 -11.56 2.40
CA LEU A 29 6.73 -10.36 2.12
C LEU A 29 5.83 -10.57 0.90
N ALA A 30 6.37 -11.14 -0.19
CA ALA A 30 5.60 -11.39 -1.40
C ALA A 30 4.40 -12.32 -1.14
N VAL A 31 4.63 -13.43 -0.42
CA VAL A 31 3.58 -14.41 -0.10
C VAL A 31 2.56 -13.83 0.89
N LEU A 32 3.00 -12.99 1.83
CA LEU A 32 2.09 -12.28 2.74
C LEU A 32 1.21 -11.27 2.01
N LEU A 33 1.76 -10.53 1.03
CA LEU A 33 0.97 -9.59 0.22
C LEU A 33 -0.08 -10.32 -0.61
N LEU A 34 0.23 -11.52 -1.12
CA LEU A 34 -0.80 -12.38 -1.71
C LEU A 34 -1.90 -12.73 -0.69
N GLY A 35 -1.51 -13.08 0.54
CA GLY A 35 -2.45 -13.29 1.65
C GLY A 35 -3.31 -12.06 1.97
N VAL A 36 -2.76 -10.84 1.85
CA VAL A 36 -3.52 -9.58 1.99
C VAL A 36 -4.61 -9.50 0.93
N VAL A 37 -4.24 -9.71 -0.34
CA VAL A 37 -5.15 -9.64 -1.50
C VAL A 37 -6.25 -10.71 -1.43
N LEU A 38 -5.91 -11.94 -1.04
CA LEU A 38 -6.85 -13.05 -1.00
C LEU A 38 -7.73 -13.05 0.26
N SER A 39 -7.32 -12.35 1.32
CA SER A 39 -8.09 -12.29 2.55
C SER A 39 -9.31 -11.38 2.41
N HIS A 40 -10.44 -11.82 2.95
CA HIS A 40 -11.68 -11.04 3.01
C HIS A 40 -11.97 -10.59 4.46
N GLY A 41 -12.81 -9.57 4.67
CA GLY A 41 -13.23 -9.14 6.01
C GLY A 41 -12.12 -8.48 6.85
N ARG A 42 -11.97 -8.90 8.13
CA ARG A 42 -11.02 -8.26 9.07
C ARG A 42 -9.58 -8.29 8.53
N ARG A 43 -8.97 -7.11 8.43
CA ARG A 43 -7.58 -6.88 7.97
C ARG A 43 -6.55 -7.19 9.05
N THR A 44 -6.41 -8.46 9.45
CA THR A 44 -5.45 -8.89 10.47
C THR A 44 -4.34 -9.75 9.88
N LEU A 45 -3.14 -9.64 10.44
CA LEU A 45 -1.98 -10.41 9.99
C LEU A 45 -2.23 -11.92 10.06
N SER A 46 -2.88 -12.42 11.11
CA SER A 46 -3.24 -13.84 11.23
C SER A 46 -4.18 -14.31 10.12
N ARG A 47 -5.05 -13.43 9.60
CA ARG A 47 -5.92 -13.78 8.48
C ARG A 47 -5.14 -13.81 7.16
N TRP A 48 -4.23 -12.86 6.95
CA TRP A 48 -3.35 -12.86 5.78
C TRP A 48 -2.47 -14.12 5.75
N ILE A 49 -1.92 -14.52 6.91
CA ILE A 49 -1.15 -15.75 7.07
C ILE A 49 -1.99 -16.98 6.69
N ARG A 50 -3.22 -17.08 7.20
CA ARG A 50 -4.11 -18.21 6.88
C ARG A 50 -4.50 -18.24 5.40
N ALA A 51 -4.85 -17.09 4.82
CA ALA A 51 -5.21 -16.98 3.40
C ALA A 51 -4.04 -17.36 2.48
N ALA A 52 -2.81 -17.08 2.90
CA ALA A 52 -1.60 -17.47 2.19
C ALA A 52 -1.15 -18.93 2.44
N GLY A 53 -1.86 -19.71 3.27
CA GLY A 53 -1.46 -21.07 3.63
C GLY A 53 -0.22 -21.15 4.53
N LEU A 54 0.14 -20.08 5.23
CA LEU A 54 1.40 -19.94 5.98
C LEU A 54 1.26 -20.17 7.50
N SER A 55 0.18 -20.82 7.95
CA SER A 55 -0.11 -21.00 9.38
C SER A 55 1.05 -21.63 10.16
N ASN A 56 1.71 -22.63 9.57
CA ASN A 56 2.86 -23.32 10.18
C ASN A 56 4.14 -22.46 10.20
N GLN A 57 4.17 -21.34 9.49
CA GLN A 57 5.29 -20.41 9.42
C GLN A 57 4.95 -19.05 10.02
N TYR A 58 3.92 -18.97 10.87
CA TYR A 58 3.43 -17.71 11.44
C TYR A 58 4.53 -16.85 12.07
N ARG A 59 5.48 -17.44 12.82
CA ARG A 59 6.58 -16.69 13.46
C ARG A 59 7.41 -15.88 12.46
N ARG A 60 7.73 -16.49 11.30
CA ARG A 60 8.48 -15.83 10.22
C ARG A 60 7.66 -14.71 9.59
N CYS A 61 6.35 -14.91 9.48
CA CYS A 61 5.43 -13.91 8.96
C CYS A 61 5.32 -12.69 9.88
N TYR A 62 5.20 -12.90 11.19
CA TYR A 62 5.22 -11.81 12.17
C TYR A 62 6.55 -11.05 12.15
N ALA A 63 7.67 -11.75 12.10
CA ALA A 63 8.99 -11.12 11.99
C ALA A 63 9.11 -10.29 10.70
N THR A 64 8.63 -10.81 9.57
CA THR A 64 8.62 -10.13 8.27
C THR A 64 7.73 -8.89 8.30
N ALA A 65 6.52 -8.99 8.83
CA ALA A 65 5.61 -7.85 8.96
C ALA A 65 6.20 -6.76 9.86
N ALA A 66 6.87 -7.13 10.95
CA ALA A 66 7.58 -6.19 11.81
C ALA A 66 8.78 -5.53 11.09
N ALA A 67 9.53 -6.30 10.30
CA ALA A 67 10.63 -5.77 9.50
C ALA A 67 10.13 -4.79 8.42
N ALA A 68 9.02 -5.13 7.75
CA ALA A 68 8.34 -4.25 6.81
C ALA A 68 7.89 -2.95 7.49
N GLY A 69 7.23 -3.04 8.66
CA GLY A 69 6.79 -1.88 9.43
C GLY A 69 7.95 -0.94 9.84
N ARG A 70 9.12 -1.50 10.17
CA ARG A 70 10.33 -0.71 10.49
C ARG A 70 10.98 -0.06 9.27
N ARG A 71 10.69 -0.54 8.05
CA ARG A 71 11.23 -0.01 6.79
C ARG A 71 10.13 0.54 5.88
N THR A 72 9.04 1.03 6.47
CA THR A 72 7.86 1.48 5.73
C THR A 72 8.22 2.58 4.73
N GLU A 73 9.04 3.54 5.11
CA GLU A 73 9.48 4.62 4.23
C GLU A 73 10.23 4.08 3.00
N GLY A 74 11.25 3.23 3.19
CA GLY A 74 11.99 2.64 2.07
C GLY A 74 11.14 1.75 1.16
N LEU A 75 10.14 1.05 1.72
CA LEU A 75 9.16 0.29 0.95
C LEU A 75 8.23 1.21 0.15
N ALA A 76 7.67 2.23 0.80
CA ALA A 76 6.77 3.20 0.21
C ALA A 76 7.46 3.97 -0.92
N THR A 77 8.67 4.48 -0.70
CA THR A 77 9.45 5.21 -1.71
C THR A 77 9.75 4.33 -2.93
N ARG A 78 10.10 3.05 -2.73
CA ARG A 78 10.32 2.13 -3.87
C ARG A 78 9.05 1.85 -4.65
N LEU A 79 7.92 1.68 -3.96
CA LEU A 79 6.62 1.51 -4.59
C LEU A 79 6.27 2.75 -5.41
N LEU A 80 6.34 3.92 -4.76
CA LEU A 80 6.06 5.23 -5.33
C LEU A 80 6.88 5.48 -6.59
N LEU A 81 8.21 5.40 -6.49
CA LEU A 81 9.09 5.62 -7.64
C LEU A 81 8.90 4.57 -8.74
N GLY A 82 8.56 3.33 -8.39
CA GLY A 82 8.24 2.30 -9.37
C GLY A 82 7.00 2.66 -10.20
N VAL A 83 5.96 3.21 -9.55
CA VAL A 83 4.71 3.63 -10.20
C VAL A 83 4.88 4.94 -10.96
N LEU A 84 5.44 5.95 -10.32
CA LEU A 84 5.41 7.31 -10.86
C LEU A 84 6.44 7.54 -11.97
N LYS A 85 7.66 7.00 -11.85
CA LYS A 85 8.72 7.23 -12.86
C LYS A 85 8.26 6.99 -14.31
N PRO A 86 7.64 5.85 -14.66
CA PRO A 86 7.19 5.63 -16.03
C PRO A 86 6.02 6.54 -16.44
N LEU A 87 5.22 7.02 -15.48
CA LEU A 87 4.05 7.87 -15.76
C LEU A 87 4.42 9.34 -15.99
N VAL A 88 5.54 9.79 -15.40
CA VAL A 88 5.97 11.18 -15.51
C VAL A 88 7.16 11.38 -16.45
N ALA A 89 7.73 10.30 -17.01
CA ALA A 89 8.96 10.34 -17.80
C ALA A 89 8.88 11.33 -18.97
N ASP A 90 7.77 11.33 -19.70
CA ASP A 90 7.55 12.18 -20.88
C ASP A 90 6.56 13.32 -20.62
N THR A 91 6.29 13.61 -19.34
CA THR A 91 5.27 14.58 -18.94
C THR A 91 5.92 15.90 -18.52
N PRO A 92 5.71 17.02 -19.24
CA PRO A 92 6.39 18.30 -18.97
C PRO A 92 5.88 19.01 -17.70
N ARG A 93 4.68 18.66 -17.22
CA ARG A 93 4.08 19.21 -16.00
C ARG A 93 3.31 18.13 -15.26
N VAL A 94 3.59 17.99 -13.97
CA VAL A 94 2.78 17.17 -13.06
C VAL A 94 1.74 18.04 -12.36
N VAL A 95 0.56 17.47 -12.12
CA VAL A 95 -0.48 18.08 -11.28
C VAL A 95 -0.64 17.20 -10.05
N LEU A 96 -0.55 17.83 -8.87
CA LEU A 96 -0.70 17.14 -7.60
C LEU A 96 -1.98 17.61 -6.92
N ALA A 97 -2.74 16.67 -6.37
CA ALA A 97 -3.82 16.95 -5.45
C ALA A 97 -3.31 16.88 -4.01
N LEU A 98 -3.74 17.81 -3.17
CA LEU A 98 -3.53 17.80 -1.73
C LEU A 98 -4.86 17.44 -1.06
N ASP A 99 -4.85 16.42 -0.20
CA ASP A 99 -6.05 15.98 0.50
C ASP A 99 -5.72 15.50 1.92
N ASP A 100 -6.68 15.65 2.83
CA ASP A 100 -6.59 15.15 4.20
C ASP A 100 -7.22 13.76 4.26
N THR A 101 -6.42 12.75 4.60
CA THR A 101 -6.88 11.37 4.78
C THR A 101 -6.97 11.00 6.26
N PRO A 102 -8.16 11.07 6.87
CA PRO A 102 -8.36 10.59 8.23
C PRO A 102 -8.27 9.07 8.28
N THR A 103 -7.48 8.58 9.24
CA THR A 103 -7.35 7.17 9.55
C THR A 103 -7.86 6.94 10.98
N PRO A 104 -8.95 6.18 11.20
CA PRO A 104 -9.52 5.90 12.52
C PRO A 104 -8.65 4.88 13.29
N ARG A 105 -7.44 5.30 13.64
CA ARG A 105 -6.45 4.55 14.40
C ARG A 105 -6.06 5.34 15.63
N TYR A 106 -5.94 4.64 16.74
CA TYR A 106 -5.57 5.21 18.03
C TYR A 106 -4.75 4.19 18.82
N GLY A 107 -4.12 4.68 19.88
CA GLY A 107 -3.36 3.88 20.83
C GLY A 107 -2.07 4.56 21.25
N PRO A 108 -1.33 3.98 22.21
CA PRO A 108 -0.15 4.61 22.81
C PRO A 108 0.96 4.97 21.81
N LYS A 109 0.93 4.37 20.61
CA LYS A 109 1.92 4.58 19.53
C LYS A 109 1.39 5.44 18.39
N VAL A 110 0.13 5.88 18.43
CA VAL A 110 -0.45 6.77 17.41
C VAL A 110 -0.43 8.18 17.97
N ARG A 111 0.64 8.92 17.63
CA ARG A 111 0.79 10.32 18.04
C ARG A 111 -0.15 11.21 17.23
N GLY A 112 -0.62 12.30 17.84
CA GLY A 112 -1.48 13.26 17.15
C GLY A 112 -2.84 12.69 16.75
N ALA A 113 -3.35 11.69 17.47
CA ALA A 113 -4.73 11.24 17.28
C ALA A 113 -5.69 12.23 17.96
N GLY A 114 -6.71 12.68 17.24
CA GLY A 114 -7.69 13.66 17.68
C GLY A 114 -9.06 13.40 17.06
N VAL A 115 -9.99 14.31 17.33
CA VAL A 115 -11.32 14.31 16.69
C VAL A 115 -11.23 15.14 15.42
N HIS A 116 -11.63 14.54 14.30
CA HIS A 116 -11.59 15.14 12.98
C HIS A 116 -12.92 14.98 12.27
N HIS A 117 -13.25 15.87 11.33
CA HIS A 117 -14.40 15.67 10.45
C HIS A 117 -14.25 14.38 9.65
N ASN A 118 -15.36 13.65 9.53
CA ASN A 118 -15.42 12.46 8.70
C ASN A 118 -15.77 12.88 7.27
N PRO A 119 -14.86 12.74 6.27
CA PRO A 119 -15.10 13.20 4.90
C PRO A 119 -16.06 12.29 4.13
N ALA A 120 -16.26 11.05 4.59
CA ALA A 120 -17.13 10.07 3.96
C ALA A 120 -17.93 9.30 5.01
N PRO A 121 -18.83 9.98 5.75
CA PRO A 121 -19.71 9.29 6.68
C PRO A 121 -20.65 8.38 5.88
N GLY A 122 -20.72 7.11 6.28
CA GLY A 122 -21.77 6.22 5.78
C GLY A 122 -23.16 6.73 6.18
N PRO A 123 -24.25 6.13 5.69
CA PRO A 123 -25.62 6.56 6.02
C PRO A 123 -25.92 6.65 7.52
N THR A 124 -25.24 5.83 8.32
CA THR A 124 -25.32 5.81 9.79
C THR A 124 -24.00 6.23 10.46
N GLY A 125 -23.10 6.85 9.70
CA GLY A 125 -21.78 7.25 10.16
C GLY A 125 -21.82 8.58 10.92
N SER A 126 -20.95 8.74 11.90
CA SER A 126 -20.79 10.02 12.61
C SER A 126 -20.10 11.06 11.72
N SER A 127 -20.50 12.32 11.87
CA SER A 127 -19.88 13.48 11.20
C SER A 127 -18.42 13.71 11.62
N PHE A 128 -17.99 13.07 12.69
CA PHE A 128 -16.63 13.13 13.22
C PHE A 128 -16.10 11.73 13.49
N LEU A 129 -14.78 11.55 13.39
CA LEU A 129 -14.07 10.33 13.78
C LEU A 129 -12.91 10.68 14.70
N TYR A 130 -12.60 9.77 15.63
CA TYR A 130 -11.36 9.84 16.40
C TYR A 130 -10.27 9.02 15.69
N GLY A 131 -9.14 9.66 15.41
CA GLY A 131 -8.07 9.04 14.64
C GLY A 131 -6.95 10.01 14.35
N HIS A 132 -6.06 9.64 13.44
CA HIS A 132 -5.01 10.52 12.96
C HIS A 132 -5.34 11.00 11.55
N VAL A 133 -5.04 12.24 11.23
CA VAL A 133 -5.20 12.80 9.86
C VAL A 133 -3.83 12.93 9.23
N TRP A 134 -3.69 12.36 8.03
CA TRP A 134 -2.53 12.54 7.18
C TRP A 134 -2.84 13.54 6.09
N VAL A 135 -1.97 14.52 5.88
CA VAL A 135 -1.98 15.30 4.64
C VAL A 135 -1.29 14.44 3.57
N VAL A 136 -1.98 14.17 2.48
CA VAL A 136 -1.50 13.32 1.38
C VAL A 136 -1.37 14.15 0.11
N LEU A 137 -0.30 13.89 -0.64
CA LEU A 137 -0.12 14.37 -2.00
C LEU A 137 -0.37 13.19 -2.96
N GLY A 138 -1.24 13.39 -3.94
CA GLY A 138 -1.50 12.41 -5.00
C GLY A 138 -1.18 12.98 -6.38
N LEU A 139 -0.53 12.20 -7.23
CA LEU A 139 -0.33 12.55 -8.64
C LEU A 139 -1.64 12.36 -9.40
N LEU A 140 -2.15 13.43 -10.02
CA LEU A 140 -3.29 13.34 -10.92
C LEU A 140 -2.83 12.91 -12.31
N ALA A 141 -3.28 11.72 -12.72
CA ALA A 141 -3.01 11.16 -14.04
C ALA A 141 -4.32 10.99 -14.83
N ALA A 142 -4.32 11.41 -16.09
CA ALA A 142 -5.46 11.20 -16.98
C ALA A 142 -5.39 9.80 -17.60
N HIS A 143 -6.33 8.93 -17.24
CA HIS A 143 -6.48 7.61 -17.84
C HIS A 143 -7.43 7.69 -19.06
N PRO A 144 -7.05 7.18 -20.24
CA PRO A 144 -7.82 7.33 -21.48
C PRO A 144 -9.28 6.86 -21.40
N LEU A 145 -9.56 5.87 -20.55
CA LEU A 145 -10.90 5.29 -20.38
C LEU A 145 -11.58 5.70 -19.06
N GLY A 146 -10.82 6.27 -18.13
CA GLY A 146 -11.24 6.41 -16.73
C GLY A 146 -11.27 7.85 -16.21
N GLY A 147 -10.93 8.83 -17.04
CA GLY A 147 -10.80 10.22 -16.60
C GLY A 147 -9.60 10.41 -15.68
N ILE A 148 -9.69 11.38 -14.78
CA ILE A 148 -8.59 11.73 -13.86
C ILE A 148 -8.58 10.75 -12.68
N VAL A 149 -7.41 10.15 -12.42
CA VAL A 149 -7.16 9.25 -11.29
C VAL A 149 -6.06 9.85 -10.42
N ALA A 150 -6.26 9.87 -9.10
CA ALA A 150 -5.22 10.21 -8.14
C ALA A 150 -4.40 8.95 -7.81
N LEU A 151 -3.10 8.99 -8.07
CA LEU A 151 -2.13 7.95 -7.73
C LEU A 151 -1.31 8.39 -6.52
N PRO A 152 -0.94 7.44 -5.63
CA PRO A 152 -0.08 7.73 -4.49
C PRO A 152 1.29 8.22 -4.92
#